data_AF-A0A958HWN6-F1
#
_entry.id   AF-A0A958HWN6-F1
#
_cell.length_a   1.000
_cell.length_b   1.000
_cell.length_c   1.000
_cell.angle_alpha   90.00
_cell.angle_beta   90.00
_cell.angle_gamma   90.00
#
_symmetry.space_group_name_H-M   'P 1'
#
loop_
_entity.id
_entity.type
_entity.pdbx_description
1 polymer ?
#
loop_
_entity_poly.entity_id
_entity_poly.type
_entity_poly.pdbx_seq_one_letter_code
_entity_poly.pdbx_strand_id
1 'polypeptide(L)'
;MRTPAEIAFALPFLLPGDTLTMADGVWQDADIRFRASANVIDSILLRAETSGQVILTGNSRLRLYGSYLIVKGLYFKNGSGIEDEYVWFSPGYHSPPGNFPCRSPPSPGSGQPLE
;
A
#
# COMPACT_ATOMS: atom_id res chain seq x y z
N MET A 1 -11.06 4.68 14.37
CA MET A 1 -10.76 3.26 14.70
C MET A 1 -9.51 3.20 15.54
N ARG A 2 -9.52 2.45 16.65
CA ARG A 2 -8.45 2.37 17.64
C ARG A 2 -7.61 1.09 17.56
N THR A 3 -8.08 0.06 16.85
CA THR A 3 -7.34 -1.21 16.72
C THR A 3 -7.25 -1.68 15.27
N PRO A 4 -6.22 -2.48 14.92
CA PRO A 4 -6.12 -3.07 13.58
C PRO A 4 -7.29 -4.00 13.25
N ALA A 5 -7.88 -4.64 14.26
CA ALA A 5 -9.04 -5.50 14.10
C ALA A 5 -10.30 -4.72 13.67
N GLU A 6 -10.52 -3.52 14.24
CA GLU A 6 -11.61 -2.64 13.81
C GLU A 6 -11.44 -2.22 12.34
N ILE A 7 -10.22 -1.88 11.95
CA ILE A 7 -9.89 -1.57 10.56
C ILE A 7 -10.26 -2.75 9.68
N ALA A 8 -9.78 -3.95 10.00
CA ALA A 8 -10.05 -5.17 9.24
C ALA A 8 -11.55 -5.50 9.15
N PHE A 9 -12.32 -5.22 10.20
CA PHE A 9 -13.77 -5.44 10.21
C PHE A 9 -14.52 -4.45 9.33
N ALA A 10 -14.03 -3.22 9.19
CA ALA A 10 -14.65 -2.20 8.36
C ALA A 10 -14.32 -2.34 6.87
N LEU A 11 -13.15 -2.87 6.51
CA LEU A 11 -12.71 -3.09 5.12
C LEU A 11 -13.79 -3.66 4.17
N PRO A 12 -14.52 -4.75 4.50
CA PRO A 12 -15.52 -5.32 3.60
C PRO A 12 -16.73 -4.42 3.35
N PHE A 13 -16.93 -3.39 4.17
CA PHE A 13 -18.03 -2.44 4.04
C PHE A 13 -17.61 -1.13 3.35
N LEU A 14 -16.32 -0.94 3.07
CA LEU A 14 -15.82 0.28 2.42
C LEU A 14 -16.20 0.31 0.95
N LEU A 15 -16.74 1.44 0.54
CA LEU A 15 -17.03 1.78 -0.84
C LEU A 15 -15.94 2.69 -1.43
N PRO A 16 -15.77 2.72 -2.76
CA PRO A 16 -14.90 3.70 -3.42
C PRO A 16 -15.29 5.13 -3.00
N GLY A 17 -14.30 5.93 -2.59
CA GLY A 17 -14.52 7.28 -2.05
C GLY A 17 -14.64 7.36 -0.53
N ASP A 18 -14.73 6.23 0.16
CA ASP A 18 -14.78 6.21 1.62
C ASP A 18 -13.46 6.65 2.25
N THR A 19 -13.58 7.25 3.43
CA THR A 19 -12.45 7.67 4.25
C THR A 19 -12.43 6.91 5.57
N LEU A 20 -11.40 6.10 5.77
CA LEU A 20 -11.10 5.44 7.02
C LEU A 20 -10.24 6.35 7.91
N THR A 21 -10.72 6.64 9.13
CA THR A 21 -9.99 7.47 10.09
C THR A 21 -9.44 6.62 11.25
N MET A 22 -8.12 6.62 11.40
CA MET A 22 -7.40 6.01 12.52
C MET A 22 -7.37 6.97 13.70
N ALA A 23 -7.71 6.47 14.87
CA ALA A 23 -7.70 7.26 16.10
C ALA A 23 -6.27 7.57 16.54
N ASP A 24 -6.09 8.77 17.07
CA ASP A 24 -4.83 9.27 17.56
C ASP A 24 -4.27 8.40 18.70
N GLY A 25 -2.96 8.19 18.68
CA GLY A 25 -2.26 7.41 19.70
C GLY A 25 -1.08 6.61 19.16
N VAL A 26 -0.46 5.85 20.07
CA VAL A 26 0.64 4.94 19.74
C VAL A 26 0.08 3.57 19.37
N TRP A 27 0.36 3.15 18.14
CA TRP A 27 0.01 1.84 17.59
C TRP A 27 1.25 0.96 17.69
N GLN A 28 1.34 0.19 18.78
CA GLN A 28 2.46 -0.70 19.02
C GLN A 28 2.22 -2.08 18.37
N ASP A 29 3.21 -2.58 17.63
CA ASP A 29 3.17 -3.89 16.96
C ASP A 29 1.93 -4.12 16.08
N ALA A 30 1.45 -3.06 15.43
CA ALA A 30 0.24 -3.07 14.63
C ALA A 30 0.48 -3.63 13.21
N ASP A 31 -0.14 -4.77 12.86
CA ASP A 31 -0.16 -5.32 11.49
C ASP A 31 -1.44 -4.84 10.77
N ILE A 32 -1.32 -3.76 10.00
CA ILE A 32 -2.43 -3.16 9.25
C ILE A 32 -2.41 -3.69 7.82
N ARG A 33 -3.40 -4.51 7.47
CA ARG A 33 -3.60 -5.03 6.12
C ARG A 33 -4.73 -4.27 5.46
N PHE A 34 -4.39 -3.23 4.73
CA PHE A 34 -5.36 -2.42 4.02
C PHE A 34 -5.65 -3.06 2.66
N ARG A 35 -6.67 -3.93 2.65
CA ARG A 35 -7.16 -4.58 1.43
C ARG A 35 -8.46 -3.91 0.99
N ALA A 36 -8.39 -3.16 -0.09
CA ALA A 36 -9.58 -2.63 -0.75
C ALA A 36 -9.31 -2.40 -2.23
N SER A 37 -10.38 -2.33 -3.04
CA SER A 37 -10.30 -2.03 -4.46
C SER A 37 -11.19 -0.85 -4.74
N ALA A 38 -10.56 0.25 -5.10
CA ALA A 38 -11.25 1.47 -5.47
C ALA A 38 -11.07 1.75 -6.97
N ASN A 39 -11.56 2.88 -7.43
CA ASN A 39 -11.44 3.30 -8.83
C ASN A 39 -10.61 4.59 -8.93
N VAL A 40 -10.21 4.99 -10.14
CA VAL A 40 -9.36 6.17 -10.38
C VAL A 40 -10.01 7.49 -9.93
N ILE A 41 -11.34 7.53 -9.91
CA ILE A 41 -12.13 8.71 -9.54
C ILE A 41 -12.34 8.75 -8.02
N ASP A 42 -12.71 7.61 -7.44
CA ASP A 42 -13.09 7.42 -6.05
C ASP A 42 -12.10 6.48 -5.36
N SER A 43 -10.93 6.99 -5.03
CA SER A 43 -9.94 6.28 -4.22
C SER A 43 -10.39 6.13 -2.77
N ILE A 44 -9.97 5.07 -2.08
CA ILE A 44 -10.25 4.90 -0.65
C ILE A 44 -9.11 5.53 0.15
N LEU A 45 -9.45 6.45 1.05
CA LEU A 45 -8.49 7.19 1.87
C LEU A 45 -8.38 6.59 3.26
N LEU A 46 -7.19 6.15 3.63
CA LEU A 46 -6.81 5.83 5.01
C LEU A 46 -6.06 7.01 5.60
N ARG A 47 -6.61 7.66 6.62
CA ARG A 47 -5.98 8.82 7.27
C ARG A 47 -5.89 8.68 8.78
N ALA A 48 -4.92 9.37 9.37
CA ALA A 48 -4.94 9.69 10.79
C ALA A 48 -6.06 10.72 11.11
N GLU A 49 -6.63 10.63 12.31
CA GLU A 49 -7.56 11.63 12.84
C GLU A 49 -6.87 13.00 12.94
N THR A 50 -5.68 13.02 13.53
CA THR A 50 -4.75 14.14 13.49
C THR A 50 -3.44 13.72 12.83
N SER A 51 -3.03 14.47 11.80
CA SER A 51 -1.79 14.19 11.06
C SER A 51 -0.59 14.14 12.01
N GLY A 52 0.13 13.01 12.01
CA GLY A 52 1.31 12.80 12.86
C GLY A 52 1.02 12.33 14.28
N GLN A 53 -0.24 12.26 14.72
CA GLN A 53 -0.63 11.72 16.04
C GLN A 53 -0.87 10.21 16.04
N VAL A 54 -0.93 9.58 14.87
CA VAL A 54 -0.95 8.11 14.74
C VAL A 54 0.49 7.63 14.59
N ILE A 55 1.06 7.17 15.70
CA ILE A 55 2.47 6.80 15.80
C ILE A 55 2.59 5.28 15.83
N LEU A 56 3.00 4.67 14.71
CA LEU A 56 3.26 3.25 14.60
C LEU A 56 4.65 2.91 15.14
N THR A 57 4.75 2.04 16.14
CA THR A 57 6.02 1.66 16.80
C THR A 57 6.22 0.15 16.87
N GLY A 58 7.45 -0.29 17.16
CA GLY A 58 7.80 -1.70 17.31
C GLY A 58 7.83 -2.43 15.96
N ASN A 59 7.21 -3.61 15.89
CA ASN A 59 7.13 -4.43 14.68
C ASN A 59 5.90 -4.09 13.81
N SER A 60 5.44 -2.84 13.88
CA SER A 60 4.29 -2.35 13.12
C SER A 60 4.53 -2.39 11.61
N ARG A 61 3.52 -2.79 10.85
CA ARG A 61 3.58 -2.97 9.39
C ARG A 61 2.29 -2.49 8.76
N LEU A 62 2.43 -1.73 7.68
CA LEU A 62 1.31 -1.37 6.81
C LEU A 62 1.50 -2.08 5.47
N ARG A 63 0.48 -2.83 5.04
CA ARG A 63 0.46 -3.54 3.77
C ARG A 63 -0.77 -3.15 2.98
N LEU A 64 -0.53 -2.61 1.79
CA LEU A 64 -1.56 -2.17 0.85
C LEU A 64 -1.83 -3.28 -0.16
N TYR A 65 -3.08 -3.70 -0.29
CA TYR A 65 -3.52 -4.75 -1.21
C TYR A 65 -4.70 -4.25 -2.04
N GLY A 66 -4.51 -4.16 -3.35
CA GLY A 66 -5.53 -3.67 -4.28
C GLY A 66 -5.16 -2.32 -4.88
N SER A 67 -6.14 -1.64 -5.46
CA SER A 67 -5.91 -0.51 -6.37
C SER A 67 -6.55 0.76 -5.85
N TYR A 68 -5.92 1.90 -6.15
CA TYR A 68 -6.42 3.25 -5.82
C TYR A 68 -6.65 3.47 -4.33
N LEU A 69 -5.61 3.20 -3.54
CA LEU A 69 -5.61 3.37 -2.09
C LEU A 69 -4.67 4.51 -1.72
N ILE A 70 -5.15 5.44 -0.91
CA ILE A 70 -4.38 6.61 -0.45
C ILE A 70 -4.18 6.49 1.05
N VAL A 71 -2.95 6.74 1.52
CA VAL A 71 -2.63 6.76 2.95
C VAL A 71 -2.04 8.12 3.33
N LYS A 72 -2.60 8.78 4.36
CA LYS A 72 -2.16 10.12 4.81
C LYS A 72 -2.03 10.26 6.32
N GLY A 73 -0.99 10.96 6.77
CA GLY A 73 -0.85 11.41 8.16
C GLY A 73 -0.47 10.33 9.18
N LEU A 74 -0.04 9.16 8.74
CA LEU A 74 0.52 8.11 9.60
C LEU A 74 2.02 8.38 9.81
N TYR A 75 2.51 8.18 11.03
CA TYR A 75 3.92 8.37 11.39
C TYR A 75 4.52 7.06 11.90
N PHE A 76 5.58 6.55 11.28
CA PHE A 76 6.26 5.33 11.73
C PHE A 76 7.51 5.69 12.53
N LYS A 77 7.52 5.33 13.81
CA LYS A 77 8.64 5.55 14.73
C LYS A 77 9.39 4.23 14.96
N ASN A 78 10.65 4.17 14.54
CA ASN A 78 11.53 2.98 14.48
C ASN A 78 11.15 1.86 13.49
N GLY A 79 10.06 2.01 12.74
CA GLY A 79 9.79 1.18 11.55
C GLY A 79 10.44 1.81 10.31
N SER A 80 10.90 0.99 9.37
CA SER A 80 11.33 1.46 8.05
C SER A 80 10.12 2.01 7.29
N GLY A 81 9.78 3.29 7.45
CA GLY A 81 8.56 3.83 6.84
C GLY A 81 8.34 5.35 6.94
N ILE A 82 9.00 6.09 6.05
CA ILE A 82 8.50 7.26 5.27
C ILE A 82 7.68 8.35 6.00
N GLU A 83 8.19 9.59 5.98
CA GLU A 83 7.55 10.80 6.52
C GLU A 83 6.57 11.48 5.55
N ASP A 84 6.23 10.87 4.41
CA ASP A 84 5.44 11.52 3.37
C ASP A 84 4.32 10.65 2.80
N GLU A 85 3.27 11.36 2.39
CA GLU A 85 2.06 10.89 1.70
C GLU A 85 2.37 9.79 0.67
N TYR A 86 1.82 8.60 0.88
CA TYR A 86 2.03 7.47 0.00
C TYR A 86 0.78 7.21 -0.84
N VAL A 87 0.88 7.52 -2.13
CA VAL A 87 -0.14 7.16 -3.12
C VAL A 87 0.32 5.86 -3.79
N TRP A 88 -0.32 4.74 -3.44
CA TRP A 88 0.03 3.44 -4.00
C TRP A 88 -0.88 3.10 -5.17
N PHE A 89 -0.29 3.07 -6.36
CA PHE A 89 -0.93 2.56 -7.56
C PHE A 89 -0.37 1.19 -7.88
N SER A 90 -1.10 0.12 -7.57
CA SER A 90 -0.89 -1.12 -8.31
C SER A 90 -1.63 -0.99 -9.64
N PRO A 91 -0.95 -0.96 -10.80
CA PRO A 91 -1.63 -1.38 -12.00
C PRO A 91 -2.11 -2.80 -11.70
N GLY A 92 -3.42 -3.03 -11.75
CA GLY A 92 -3.94 -4.38 -11.63
C GLY A 92 -3.15 -5.22 -12.65
N TYR A 93 -2.44 -6.24 -12.19
CA TYR A 93 -1.90 -7.24 -13.09
C TYR A 93 -3.14 -7.92 -13.67
N HIS A 94 -3.68 -7.34 -14.73
CA HIS A 94 -4.45 -8.07 -15.71
C HIS A 94 -3.43 -9.06 -16.26
N SER A 95 -3.39 -10.26 -15.67
CA SER A 95 -2.74 -11.39 -16.30
C SER A 95 -3.28 -11.41 -17.73
N PRO A 96 -2.47 -11.10 -18.76
CA PRO A 96 -2.94 -11.20 -20.12
C PRO A 96 -3.39 -12.66 -20.32
N PRO A 97 -4.59 -12.91 -20.86
CA PRO A 97 -4.99 -14.27 -21.18
C PRO A 97 -4.01 -14.78 -22.25
N GLY A 98 -3.14 -15.72 -21.88
CA GLY A 98 -2.38 -16.53 -22.81
C GLY A 98 -0.97 -16.05 -23.16
N ASN A 99 0.01 -16.77 -22.61
CA ASN A 99 1.20 -17.29 -23.29
C ASN A 99 2.07 -16.32 -24.13
N PHE A 100 2.96 -15.58 -23.46
CA PHE A 100 4.18 -15.09 -24.10
C PHE A 100 5.41 -15.62 -23.32
N PRO A 101 6.22 -16.51 -23.90
CA PRO A 101 7.48 -16.88 -23.28
C PRO A 101 8.37 -15.64 -23.23
N CYS A 102 8.89 -15.32 -22.05
CA CYS A 102 9.86 -14.25 -21.85
C CYS A 102 11.08 -14.49 -22.76
N ARG A 103 11.15 -13.79 -23.89
CA ARG A 103 12.40 -13.59 -24.60
C ARG A 103 13.10 -12.42 -23.93
N SER A 104 14.12 -12.73 -23.16
CA SER A 104 15.10 -11.77 -22.64
C SER A 104 15.58 -10.85 -23.78
N PRO A 105 15.78 -9.55 -23.54
CA PRO A 105 16.41 -8.69 -24.53
C PRO A 105 17.85 -9.16 -24.78
N PRO A 106 18.35 -9.17 -26.03
CA PRO A 106 19.74 -9.49 -26.28
C PRO A 106 20.64 -8.41 -25.67
N SER A 107 21.57 -8.81 -24.80
CA SER A 107 22.59 -7.94 -24.23
C SER A 107 23.47 -7.34 -25.35
N PRO A 108 23.73 -6.01 -25.35
CA PRO A 108 24.65 -5.42 -26.31
C PRO A 108 26.10 -5.67 -25.90
N GLY A 109 26.82 -6.39 -26.75
CA GLY A 109 28.26 -6.20 -26.97
C GLY A 109 29.22 -6.88 -25.99
N SER A 110 29.86 -7.95 -26.45
CA SER A 110 31.29 -8.19 -26.23
C SER A 110 31.77 -8.96 -27.45
N GLY A 111 32.49 -8.27 -28.33
CA GLY A 111 33.13 -8.90 -29.47
C GLY A 111 34.24 -9.83 -29.01
N GLN A 112 34.45 -10.90 -29.78
CA GLN A 112 35.78 -11.35 -30.19
C GLN A 112 35.64 -12.29 -31.40
N PRO A 113 36.58 -12.22 -32.37
CA PRO A 113 36.54 -12.94 -33.65
C PRO A 113 37.20 -14.33 -33.56
N LEU A 114 36.93 -15.21 -34.54
CA LEU A 114 37.65 -16.42 -35.02
C LEU A 114 36.58 -17.31 -35.70
N GLU A 115 36.59 -17.72 -36.97
CA GLU A 115 37.57 -17.82 -38.08
C GLU A 115 36.97 -17.26 -39.38
#